data_AF-A0A945AJT6-F1
#
_entry.id   AF-A0A945AJT6-F1
#
_cell.length_a   1.000
_cell.length_b   1.000
_cell.length_c   1.000
_cell.angle_alpha   90.00
_cell.angle_beta   90.00
_cell.angle_gamma   90.00
#
_symmetry.space_group_name_H-M   'P 1'
#
loop_
_entity.id
_entity.type
_entity.pdbx_description
1 polymer ?
#
loop_
_entity_poly.entity_id
_entity_poly.type
_entity_poly.pdbx_seq_one_letter_code
_entity_poly.pdbx_strand_id
1 'polypeptide(L)'
;MSTLSARVTQPMQGNAPHAVSYKLLLSLYAIIPLCLIFQLTDSYAFGGELMQSLPSSPGHLMIFQLLFGTPHILASGILITSNKDYFSYYQKKILWMTLALMLFFSIATQVMSYHMLYIMVAFWTVYHVLKQQHGVGRGIYQLPTWAFYLLLWLSIGAGISIYMGVFLKNTLTVQQTEWVKQAAGGLVISLLLSTFWCQQYVKTRFGSLFMWSNSFLIISSFYFYTQQYYFLAILIPRLVHDSTAYIFYVTHDANKHAGHPQNFLYRWAEKIKLNVFIVLPLLSFALTFLLNEYGDQWVDVLTQFFLDMKFRQVISVGLIGYFSLMHYYTEAFTWKYGSPYRKYIRFKP
;
A
#
# COMPACT_ATOMS: atom_id res chain seq x y z
N MET A 1 -48.41 -2.76 33.42
CA MET A 1 -47.57 -3.07 32.25
C MET A 1 -46.44 -2.05 32.18
N SER A 2 -45.28 -2.37 32.77
CA SER A 2 -44.09 -1.51 32.69
C SER A 2 -43.25 -1.92 31.48
N THR A 3 -43.11 -1.02 30.52
CA THR A 3 -42.25 -1.21 29.35
C THR A 3 -40.79 -1.10 29.77
N LEU A 4 -40.12 -2.25 29.84
CA LEU A 4 -38.67 -2.36 29.95
C LEU A 4 -38.03 -1.78 28.67
N SER A 5 -37.57 -0.54 28.78
CA SER A 5 -36.65 0.06 27.82
C SER A 5 -35.33 -0.71 27.86
N ALA A 6 -35.11 -1.54 26.84
CA ALA A 6 -33.82 -2.16 26.60
C ALA A 6 -32.82 -1.05 26.23
N ARG A 7 -32.04 -0.62 27.22
CA ARG A 7 -30.80 0.13 26.99
C ARG A 7 -29.92 -0.73 26.09
N VAL A 8 -29.84 -0.36 24.82
CA VAL A 8 -28.76 -0.81 23.93
C VAL A 8 -27.48 -0.28 24.55
N THR A 9 -26.78 -1.14 25.29
CA THR A 9 -25.41 -0.90 25.73
C THR A 9 -24.57 -0.71 24.48
N GLN A 10 -24.23 0.55 24.18
CA GLN A 10 -23.10 0.83 23.29
C GLN A 10 -21.90 0.06 23.84
N PRO A 11 -21.17 -0.71 23.02
CA PRO A 11 -19.97 -1.37 23.48
C PRO A 11 -19.05 -0.29 24.02
N MET A 12 -18.64 -0.43 25.29
CA MET A 12 -17.68 0.46 25.94
C MET A 12 -16.53 0.70 24.98
N GLN A 13 -16.41 1.95 24.54
CA GLN A 13 -15.41 2.42 23.61
C GLN A 13 -14.08 2.50 24.39
N GLY A 14 -13.53 1.33 24.70
CA GLY A 14 -12.39 1.13 25.59
C GLY A 14 -11.18 1.94 25.13
N ASN A 15 -10.61 2.69 26.08
CA ASN A 15 -9.32 3.39 26.10
C ASN A 15 -8.45 3.29 24.82
N ALA A 16 -8.86 3.94 23.74
CA ALA A 16 -8.00 4.25 22.61
C ALA A 16 -7.56 5.73 22.74
N PRO A 17 -6.45 6.04 23.44
CA PRO A 17 -5.98 7.41 23.65
C PRO A 17 -5.49 8.07 22.36
N HIS A 18 -4.98 7.29 21.41
CA HIS A 18 -4.48 7.81 20.14
C HIS A 18 -5.54 7.68 19.03
N ALA A 19 -5.66 8.72 18.21
CA ALA A 19 -6.56 8.76 17.07
C ALA A 19 -5.81 9.12 15.80
N VAL A 20 -6.18 8.48 14.69
CA VAL A 20 -5.67 8.81 13.36
C VAL A 20 -6.25 10.16 12.95
N SER A 21 -5.38 11.16 12.75
CA SER A 21 -5.79 12.50 12.35
C SER A 21 -5.95 12.61 10.84
N TYR A 22 -7.09 13.11 10.36
CA TYR A 22 -7.25 13.38 8.93
C TYR A 22 -6.30 14.46 8.41
N LYS A 23 -5.93 15.43 9.25
CA LYS A 23 -4.91 16.44 8.89
C LYS A 23 -3.54 15.82 8.67
N LEU A 24 -3.16 14.85 9.50
CA LEU A 24 -1.92 14.09 9.31
C LEU A 24 -1.98 13.30 7.99
N LEU A 25 -3.08 12.60 7.73
CA LEU A 25 -3.25 11.86 6.46
C LEU A 25 -3.18 12.78 5.24
N LEU A 26 -3.79 13.97 5.31
CA LEU A 26 -3.71 14.95 4.24
C LEU A 26 -2.29 15.49 4.07
N SER A 27 -1.54 15.69 5.17
CA SER A 27 -0.17 16.20 5.11
C SER A 27 0.79 15.26 4.35
N LEU A 28 0.50 13.95 4.29
CA LEU A 28 1.28 13.01 3.47
C LEU A 28 1.28 13.39 1.99
N TYR A 29 0.21 14.01 1.49
CA TYR A 29 0.11 14.46 0.10
C TYR A 29 1.00 15.67 -0.21
N ALA A 30 1.63 16.29 0.80
CA ALA A 30 2.66 17.30 0.60
C ALA A 30 3.88 16.74 -0.15
N ILE A 31 4.04 15.41 -0.24
CA ILE A 31 5.05 14.80 -1.11
C ILE A 31 4.89 15.21 -2.57
N ILE A 32 3.65 15.47 -3.04
CA ILE A 32 3.39 15.88 -4.43
C ILE A 32 4.08 17.22 -4.76
N PRO A 33 3.80 18.34 -4.06
CA PRO A 33 4.50 19.59 -4.32
C PRO A 33 6.00 19.51 -4.03
N LEU A 34 6.44 18.71 -3.05
CA LEU A 34 7.87 18.50 -2.80
C LEU A 34 8.58 17.83 -3.99
N CYS A 35 7.98 16.78 -4.58
CA CYS A 35 8.51 16.15 -5.79
C CYS A 35 8.50 17.10 -7.00
N LEU A 36 7.49 17.97 -7.12
CA LEU A 36 7.46 18.97 -8.18
C LEU A 36 8.58 20.00 -8.01
N ILE A 37 8.78 20.53 -6.80
CA ILE A 37 9.90 21.45 -6.51
C ILE A 37 11.24 20.76 -6.81
N PHE A 38 11.39 19.50 -6.41
CA PHE A 38 12.59 18.72 -6.70
C PHE A 38 12.87 18.63 -8.21
N GLN A 39 11.88 18.21 -9.01
CA GLN A 39 12.06 18.07 -10.45
C GLN A 39 12.29 19.42 -11.16
N LEU A 40 11.60 20.48 -10.74
CA LEU A 40 11.83 21.81 -11.29
C LEU A 40 13.24 22.30 -10.96
N THR A 41 13.70 22.09 -9.73
CA THR A 41 15.08 22.43 -9.32
C THR A 41 16.10 21.65 -10.14
N ASP A 42 15.87 20.35 -10.34
CA ASP A 42 16.75 19.53 -11.17
C ASP A 42 16.81 20.04 -12.61
N SER A 43 15.66 20.36 -13.19
CA SER A 43 15.56 20.78 -14.59
C SER A 43 16.15 22.16 -14.84
N TYR A 44 15.97 23.12 -13.91
CA TYR A 44 16.42 24.51 -14.10
C TYR A 44 17.78 24.83 -13.49
N ALA A 45 18.18 24.16 -12.40
CA ALA A 45 19.43 24.46 -11.69
C ALA A 45 20.53 23.41 -11.94
N PHE A 46 20.16 22.13 -12.07
CA PHE A 46 21.12 21.03 -12.19
C PHE A 46 21.16 20.39 -13.58
N GLY A 47 20.40 20.90 -14.55
CA GLY A 47 20.40 20.40 -15.93
C GLY A 47 19.97 18.92 -16.07
N GLY A 48 19.23 18.38 -15.10
CA GLY A 48 18.78 16.98 -15.11
C GLY A 48 19.79 15.96 -14.56
N GLU A 49 20.86 16.38 -13.88
CA GLU A 49 21.83 15.48 -13.24
C GLU A 49 21.19 14.59 -12.15
N LEU A 50 20.20 15.11 -11.41
CA LEU A 50 19.54 14.33 -10.37
C LEU A 50 18.65 13.24 -10.99
N MET A 51 17.95 13.54 -12.09
CA MET A 51 17.19 12.54 -12.86
C MET A 51 18.07 11.36 -13.27
N GLN A 52 19.29 11.60 -13.73
CA GLN A 52 20.22 10.56 -14.16
C GLN A 52 20.74 9.73 -12.97
N SER A 53 20.84 10.35 -11.80
CA SER A 53 21.23 9.68 -10.55
C SER A 53 20.10 8.85 -9.94
N LEU A 54 18.84 9.11 -10.32
CA LEU A 54 17.69 8.39 -9.80
C LEU A 54 17.53 7.01 -10.48
N PRO A 55 17.01 6.01 -9.73
CA PRO A 55 16.63 4.71 -10.29
C PRO A 55 15.68 4.85 -11.49
N SER A 56 16.17 4.52 -12.68
CA SER A 56 15.36 4.56 -13.90
C SER A 56 14.82 3.20 -14.30
N SER A 57 15.31 2.09 -13.73
CA SER A 57 14.90 0.73 -14.07
C SER A 57 14.32 -0.05 -12.88
N PRO A 58 13.46 -1.06 -13.13
CA PRO A 58 12.87 -1.89 -12.08
C PRO A 58 13.87 -2.56 -11.13
N GLY A 59 15.07 -2.90 -11.60
CA GLY A 59 16.11 -3.49 -10.75
C GLY A 59 16.64 -2.52 -9.69
N HIS A 60 16.81 -1.24 -10.04
CA HIS A 60 17.19 -0.20 -9.08
C HIS A 60 16.04 0.25 -8.18
N LEU A 61 14.80 -0.14 -8.51
CA LEU A 61 13.65 -0.02 -7.60
C LEU A 61 13.67 -1.10 -6.49
N MET A 62 14.69 -1.95 -6.37
CA MET A 62 14.84 -2.81 -5.17
C MET A 62 15.07 -2.00 -3.90
N ILE A 63 15.90 -0.95 -3.93
CA ILE A 63 16.04 0.00 -2.81
C ILE A 63 14.69 0.63 -2.49
N PHE A 64 13.90 0.91 -3.54
CA PHE A 64 12.54 1.38 -3.37
C PHE A 64 11.67 0.35 -2.66
N GLN A 65 11.69 -0.94 -3.04
CA GLN A 65 10.97 -2.01 -2.34
C GLN A 65 11.40 -2.20 -0.88
N LEU A 66 12.68 -1.95 -0.59
CA LEU A 66 13.26 -1.99 0.76
C LEU A 66 12.71 -0.87 1.64
N LEU A 67 12.54 0.34 1.09
CA LEU A 67 12.06 1.51 1.82
C LEU A 67 10.53 1.63 1.82
N PHE A 68 9.89 1.22 0.72
CA PHE A 68 8.45 1.36 0.42
C PHE A 68 7.95 0.11 -0.30
N GLY A 69 6.89 -0.51 0.21
CA GLY A 69 6.32 -1.75 -0.31
C GLY A 69 6.48 -2.89 0.69
N THR A 70 7.63 -3.55 0.66
CA THR A 70 7.82 -4.77 1.45
C THR A 70 7.74 -4.55 2.96
N PRO A 71 8.25 -3.45 3.55
CA PRO A 71 8.13 -3.22 4.99
C PRO A 71 6.68 -3.18 5.47
N HIS A 72 5.79 -2.43 4.83
CA HIS A 72 4.40 -2.35 5.28
C HIS A 72 3.65 -3.68 5.06
N ILE A 73 3.96 -4.39 3.98
CA ILE A 73 3.42 -5.73 3.70
C ILE A 73 3.76 -6.68 4.85
N LEU A 74 5.04 -6.74 5.23
CA LEU A 74 5.49 -7.56 6.35
C LEU A 74 4.94 -7.08 7.68
N ALA A 75 4.82 -5.77 7.90
CA ALA A 75 4.20 -5.20 9.11
C ALA A 75 2.77 -5.72 9.29
N SER A 76 1.98 -5.76 8.22
CA SER A 76 0.62 -6.33 8.28
C SER A 76 0.61 -7.82 8.63
N GLY A 77 1.56 -8.59 8.10
CA GLY A 77 1.74 -10.00 8.40
C GLY A 77 2.13 -10.24 9.86
N ILE A 78 3.09 -9.47 10.37
CA ILE A 78 3.51 -9.47 11.79
C ILE A 78 2.31 -9.13 12.68
N LEU A 79 1.52 -8.12 12.32
CA LEU A 79 0.38 -7.67 13.11
C LEU A 79 -0.69 -8.77 13.25
N ILE A 80 -0.99 -9.49 12.16
CA ILE A 80 -1.93 -10.62 12.17
C ILE A 80 -1.37 -11.81 12.97
N THR A 81 -0.12 -12.18 12.73
CA THR A 81 0.46 -13.44 13.22
C THR A 81 0.96 -13.35 14.67
N SER A 82 1.45 -12.19 15.11
CA SER A 82 1.91 -11.98 16.48
C SER A 82 0.78 -11.91 17.51
N ASN A 83 -0.47 -11.76 17.05
CA ASN A 83 -1.65 -11.61 17.89
C ASN A 83 -2.53 -12.85 17.79
N LYS A 84 -2.55 -13.68 18.84
CA LYS A 84 -3.31 -14.95 18.88
C LYS A 84 -4.79 -14.76 18.51
N ASP A 85 -5.47 -13.76 19.06
CA ASP A 85 -6.88 -13.49 18.78
C ASP A 85 -7.14 -13.19 17.31
N TYR A 86 -6.21 -12.49 16.65
CA TYR A 86 -6.33 -12.10 15.24
C TYR A 86 -6.07 -13.29 14.35
N PHE A 87 -4.98 -14.01 14.61
CA PHE A 87 -4.67 -15.23 13.87
C PHE A 87 -5.81 -16.24 14.00
N SER A 88 -6.31 -16.52 15.20
CA SER A 88 -7.42 -17.47 15.40
C SER A 88 -8.72 -17.04 14.71
N TYR A 89 -9.00 -15.73 14.64
CA TYR A 89 -10.17 -15.21 13.93
C TYR A 89 -10.03 -15.31 12.40
N TYR A 90 -8.83 -15.07 11.86
CA TYR A 90 -8.59 -15.01 10.41
C TYR A 90 -7.97 -16.27 9.79
N GLN A 91 -7.51 -17.23 10.58
CA GLN A 91 -6.76 -18.42 10.13
C GLN A 91 -7.44 -19.17 8.99
N LYS A 92 -8.76 -19.36 9.02
CA LYS A 92 -9.49 -20.07 7.96
C LYS A 92 -9.41 -19.30 6.64
N LYS A 93 -9.55 -17.97 6.68
CA LYS A 93 -9.44 -17.11 5.49
C LYS A 93 -8.02 -17.12 4.92
N ILE A 94 -7.02 -17.05 5.79
CA ILE A 94 -5.60 -17.10 5.41
C ILE A 94 -5.27 -18.46 4.78
N LEU A 95 -5.69 -19.56 5.40
CA LEU A 95 -5.46 -20.91 4.89
C LEU A 95 -6.08 -21.10 3.50
N TRP A 96 -7.37 -20.76 3.34
CA TRP A 96 -8.05 -20.90 2.05
C TRP A 96 -7.42 -20.03 0.97
N MET A 97 -7.02 -18.79 1.29
CA MET A 97 -6.32 -17.95 0.34
C MET A 97 -4.92 -18.48 0.02
N THR A 98 -4.21 -19.06 0.98
CA THR A 98 -2.91 -19.70 0.75
C THR A 98 -3.03 -20.84 -0.24
N LEU A 99 -4.01 -21.74 -0.02
CA LEU A 99 -4.29 -22.84 -0.94
C LEU A 99 -4.71 -22.34 -2.33
N ALA A 100 -5.53 -21.28 -2.39
CA ALA A 100 -5.95 -20.67 -3.65
C ALA A 100 -4.77 -20.07 -4.42
N LEU A 101 -3.85 -19.36 -3.74
CA LEU A 101 -2.65 -18.80 -4.35
C LEU A 101 -1.71 -19.91 -4.83
N MET A 102 -1.48 -20.95 -4.01
CA MET A 102 -0.66 -22.09 -4.41
C MET A 102 -1.22 -22.77 -5.66
N LEU A 103 -2.52 -23.07 -5.68
CA LEU A 103 -3.18 -23.69 -6.83
C LEU A 103 -3.13 -22.79 -8.06
N PHE A 104 -3.45 -21.50 -7.88
CA PHE A 104 -3.43 -20.51 -8.96
C PHE A 104 -2.06 -20.44 -9.60
N PHE A 105 -0.98 -20.21 -8.84
CA PHE A 105 0.36 -20.09 -9.42
C PHE A 105 0.86 -21.42 -9.98
N SER A 106 0.55 -22.56 -9.36
CA SER A 106 0.96 -23.87 -9.88
C SER A 106 0.38 -24.17 -11.26
N ILE A 107 -0.87 -23.76 -11.51
CA ILE A 107 -1.51 -23.90 -12.83
C ILE A 107 -1.04 -22.77 -13.76
N ALA A 108 -1.07 -21.53 -13.29
CA ALA A 108 -0.86 -20.37 -14.13
C ALA A 108 0.56 -20.28 -14.69
N THR A 109 1.59 -20.75 -13.96
CA THR A 109 2.96 -20.82 -14.49
C THR A 109 3.13 -21.85 -15.62
N GLN A 110 2.21 -22.81 -15.76
CA GLN A 110 2.23 -23.80 -16.84
C GLN A 110 1.49 -23.32 -18.10
N VAL A 111 0.49 -22.45 -17.94
CA VAL A 111 -0.41 -22.05 -19.03
C VAL A 111 -0.29 -20.58 -19.44
N MET A 112 0.34 -19.73 -18.62
CA MET A 112 0.50 -18.30 -18.88
C MET A 112 1.98 -17.91 -19.01
N SER A 113 2.25 -16.88 -19.80
CA SER A 113 3.58 -16.28 -19.86
C SER A 113 3.90 -15.49 -18.58
N TYR A 114 5.19 -15.37 -18.26
CA TYR A 114 5.66 -14.54 -17.15
C TYR A 114 5.13 -13.10 -17.21
N HIS A 115 5.08 -12.50 -18.40
CA HIS A 115 4.57 -11.15 -18.60
C HIS A 115 3.08 -11.03 -18.23
N MET A 116 2.28 -12.03 -18.58
CA MET A 116 0.86 -12.02 -18.24
C MET A 116 0.64 -12.12 -16.73
N LEU A 117 1.37 -13.00 -16.05
CA LEU A 117 1.36 -13.09 -14.59
C LEU A 117 1.81 -11.79 -13.92
N TYR A 118 2.88 -11.18 -14.45
CA TYR A 118 3.38 -9.89 -13.97
C TYR A 118 2.32 -8.80 -14.10
N ILE A 119 1.66 -8.69 -15.27
CA ILE A 119 0.59 -7.71 -15.51
C ILE A 119 -0.57 -7.94 -14.53
N MET A 120 -0.97 -9.18 -14.28
CA MET A 120 -2.04 -9.50 -13.32
C MET A 120 -1.69 -9.06 -11.90
N VAL A 121 -0.47 -9.37 -11.43
CA VAL A 121 0.00 -8.98 -10.09
C VAL A 121 0.14 -7.46 -9.99
N ALA A 122 0.63 -6.80 -11.04
CA ALA A 122 0.75 -5.35 -11.11
C ALA A 122 -0.63 -4.66 -11.08
N PHE A 123 -1.61 -5.19 -11.83
CA PHE A 123 -2.99 -4.71 -11.80
C PHE A 123 -3.54 -4.76 -10.38
N TRP A 124 -3.39 -5.91 -9.72
CA TRP A 124 -3.89 -6.11 -8.37
C TRP A 124 -3.20 -5.20 -7.34
N THR A 125 -1.90 -4.98 -7.51
CA THR A 125 -1.10 -4.05 -6.70
C THR A 125 -1.60 -2.62 -6.82
N VAL A 126 -1.75 -2.10 -8.04
CA VAL A 126 -2.24 -0.72 -8.27
C VAL A 126 -3.68 -0.57 -7.80
N TYR A 127 -4.52 -1.57 -8.08
CA TYR A 127 -5.89 -1.64 -7.60
C TYR A 127 -5.95 -1.51 -6.07
N HIS A 128 -5.16 -2.29 -5.35
CA HIS A 128 -5.10 -2.27 -3.90
C HIS A 128 -4.68 -0.89 -3.36
N VAL A 129 -3.57 -0.35 -3.87
CA VAL A 129 -3.01 0.94 -3.44
C VAL A 129 -4.05 2.06 -3.55
N LEU A 130 -4.68 2.18 -4.73
CA LEU A 130 -5.60 3.27 -5.02
C LEU A 130 -6.96 3.08 -4.36
N LYS A 131 -7.45 1.84 -4.27
CA LYS A 131 -8.67 1.55 -3.53
C LYS A 131 -8.54 1.91 -2.06
N GLN A 132 -7.39 1.68 -1.44
CA GLN A 132 -7.17 2.09 -0.05
C GLN A 132 -7.19 3.61 0.09
N GLN A 133 -6.46 4.34 -0.75
CA GLN A 133 -6.40 5.81 -0.66
C GLN A 133 -7.77 6.47 -0.87
N HIS A 134 -8.50 6.04 -1.90
CA HIS A 134 -9.88 6.47 -2.11
C HIS A 134 -10.81 6.02 -0.97
N GLY A 135 -10.64 4.79 -0.47
CA GLY A 135 -11.43 4.24 0.64
C GLY A 135 -11.31 5.05 1.93
N VAL A 136 -10.10 5.52 2.26
CA VAL A 136 -9.85 6.46 3.36
C VAL A 136 -10.55 7.79 3.09
N GLY A 137 -10.41 8.33 1.88
CA GLY A 137 -11.04 9.59 1.47
C GLY A 137 -12.57 9.56 1.49
N ARG A 138 -13.20 8.41 1.27
CA ARG A 138 -14.66 8.25 1.23
C ARG A 138 -15.36 8.76 2.49
N GLY A 139 -14.76 8.55 3.66
CA GLY A 139 -15.30 9.06 4.94
C GLY A 139 -15.20 10.57 5.09
N ILE A 140 -14.31 11.22 4.32
CA ILE A 140 -13.95 12.63 4.44
C ILE A 140 -14.77 13.48 3.46
N TYR A 141 -14.70 13.18 2.15
CA TYR A 141 -15.38 13.99 1.13
C TYR A 141 -16.82 13.55 0.85
N GLN A 142 -17.23 12.36 1.32
CA GLN A 142 -18.62 11.86 1.29
C GLN A 142 -19.34 12.03 -0.05
N LEU A 143 -18.65 11.72 -1.14
CA LEU A 143 -19.21 11.80 -2.49
C LEU A 143 -20.40 10.85 -2.67
N PRO A 144 -21.34 11.17 -3.58
CA PRO A 144 -22.33 10.21 -4.07
C PRO A 144 -21.64 8.93 -4.57
N THR A 145 -22.29 7.79 -4.39
CA THR A 145 -21.70 6.47 -4.70
C THR A 145 -21.16 6.37 -6.12
N TRP A 146 -21.90 6.89 -7.11
CA TRP A 146 -21.47 6.86 -8.51
C TRP A 146 -20.22 7.72 -8.74
N ALA A 147 -20.16 8.91 -8.15
CA ALA A 147 -19.05 9.85 -8.29
C ALA A 147 -17.78 9.29 -7.66
N PHE A 148 -17.92 8.67 -6.48
CA PHE A 148 -16.83 7.94 -5.83
C PHE A 148 -16.25 6.85 -6.75
N TYR A 149 -17.10 5.98 -7.31
CA TYR A 149 -16.62 4.90 -8.17
C TYR A 149 -16.08 5.39 -9.51
N LEU A 150 -16.60 6.50 -10.06
CA LEU A 150 -16.05 7.15 -11.25
C LEU A 150 -14.60 7.58 -11.01
N LEU A 151 -14.34 8.35 -9.95
CA LEU A 151 -12.98 8.81 -9.62
C LEU A 151 -12.04 7.65 -9.28
N LEU A 152 -12.54 6.64 -8.55
CA LEU A 152 -11.78 5.45 -8.20
C LEU A 152 -11.34 4.67 -9.45
N TRP A 153 -12.25 4.35 -10.36
CA TRP A 153 -11.94 3.54 -11.53
C TRP A 153 -11.11 4.29 -12.57
N LEU A 154 -11.33 5.59 -12.74
CA LEU A 154 -10.45 6.43 -13.56
C LEU A 154 -9.02 6.46 -12.98
N SER A 155 -8.90 6.62 -11.66
CA SER A 155 -7.59 6.58 -10.98
C SER A 155 -6.92 5.23 -11.15
N ILE A 156 -7.65 4.11 -10.96
CA ILE A 156 -7.13 2.76 -11.13
C ILE A 156 -6.66 2.52 -12.57
N GLY A 157 -7.51 2.82 -13.55
CA GLY A 157 -7.17 2.64 -14.96
C GLY A 157 -5.91 3.43 -15.35
N ALA A 158 -5.88 4.73 -15.02
CA ALA A 158 -4.72 5.58 -15.29
C ALA A 158 -3.47 5.07 -14.56
N GLY A 159 -3.59 4.72 -13.27
CA GLY A 159 -2.50 4.17 -12.48
C GLY A 159 -1.92 2.89 -13.07
N ILE A 160 -2.76 1.98 -13.58
CA ILE A 160 -2.30 0.75 -14.22
C ILE A 160 -1.55 1.07 -15.51
N SER A 161 -2.10 1.94 -16.36
CA SER A 161 -1.43 2.35 -17.60
C SER A 161 -0.06 2.99 -17.31
N ILE A 162 0.03 3.88 -16.33
CA ILE A 162 1.30 4.49 -15.90
C ILE A 162 2.28 3.42 -15.40
N TYR A 163 1.81 2.52 -14.53
CA TYR A 163 2.64 1.47 -13.95
C TYR A 163 3.18 0.52 -15.03
N MET A 164 2.35 0.15 -16.01
CA MET A 164 2.78 -0.64 -17.18
C MET A 164 3.80 0.11 -18.03
N GLY A 165 3.57 1.41 -18.29
CA GLY A 165 4.52 2.24 -19.01
C GLY A 165 5.89 2.33 -18.32
N VAL A 166 5.92 2.40 -16.99
CA VAL A 166 7.17 2.44 -16.21
C VAL A 166 7.89 1.09 -16.20
N PHE A 167 7.19 0.01 -15.82
CA PHE A 167 7.83 -1.26 -15.53
C PHE A 167 8.06 -2.14 -16.76
N LEU A 168 7.27 -1.97 -17.82
CA LEU A 168 7.45 -2.68 -19.09
C LEU A 168 8.20 -1.85 -20.14
N LYS A 169 8.77 -0.69 -19.77
CA LYS A 169 9.40 0.24 -20.72
C LYS A 169 10.47 -0.39 -21.63
N ASN A 170 11.19 -1.38 -21.14
CA ASN A 170 12.27 -2.07 -21.88
C ASN A 170 11.75 -3.24 -22.72
N THR A 171 10.49 -3.63 -22.54
CA THR A 171 9.84 -4.76 -23.23
C THR A 171 8.86 -4.28 -24.29
N LEU A 172 8.22 -3.13 -24.07
CA LEU A 172 7.25 -2.55 -25.00
C LEU A 172 7.96 -2.00 -26.24
N THR A 173 7.34 -2.19 -27.41
CA THR A 173 7.76 -1.49 -28.62
C THR A 173 7.48 0.01 -28.50
N VAL A 174 8.11 0.82 -29.36
CA VAL A 174 7.86 2.28 -29.41
C VAL A 174 6.37 2.59 -29.58
N GLN A 175 5.71 1.86 -30.50
CA GLN A 175 4.28 2.02 -30.75
C GLN A 175 3.42 1.65 -29.53
N GLN A 176 3.73 0.55 -28.86
CA GLN A 176 3.02 0.12 -27.65
C GLN A 176 3.21 1.10 -26.50
N THR A 177 4.41 1.64 -26.35
CA THR A 177 4.73 2.66 -25.34
C THR A 177 3.88 3.91 -25.54
N GLU A 178 3.74 4.36 -26.78
CA GLU A 178 2.91 5.51 -27.12
C GLU A 178 1.41 5.22 -26.88
N TRP A 179 0.91 4.04 -27.23
CA TRP A 179 -0.47 3.64 -26.91
C TRP A 179 -0.74 3.63 -25.41
N VAL A 180 0.18 3.09 -24.60
CA VAL A 180 0.07 3.10 -23.14
C VAL A 180 0.07 4.52 -22.60
N LYS A 181 0.92 5.40 -23.15
CA LYS A 181 1.00 6.82 -22.78
C LYS A 181 -0.28 7.57 -23.13
N GLN A 182 -0.84 7.35 -24.32
CA GLN A 182 -2.10 7.97 -24.77
C GLN A 182 -3.29 7.49 -23.94
N ALA A 183 -3.37 6.18 -23.65
CA ALA A 183 -4.39 5.62 -22.78
C ALA A 183 -4.31 6.22 -21.37
N ALA A 184 -3.11 6.29 -20.78
CA ALA A 184 -2.88 6.95 -19.50
C ALA A 184 -3.31 8.43 -19.55
N GLY A 185 -2.90 9.17 -20.59
CA GLY A 185 -3.24 10.59 -20.76
C GLY A 185 -4.74 10.83 -20.86
N GLY A 186 -5.45 10.04 -21.67
CA GLY A 186 -6.91 10.13 -21.80
C GLY A 186 -7.64 9.87 -20.48
N LEU A 187 -7.21 8.87 -19.71
CA LEU A 187 -7.77 8.56 -18.39
C LEU A 187 -7.45 9.64 -17.36
N VAL A 188 -6.25 10.23 -17.40
CA VAL A 188 -5.84 11.34 -16.52
C VAL A 188 -6.62 12.62 -16.81
N ILE A 189 -6.84 12.96 -18.09
CA ILE A 189 -7.68 14.09 -18.48
C ILE A 189 -9.11 13.85 -18.02
N SER A 190 -9.64 12.64 -18.24
CA SER A 190 -10.97 12.25 -17.78
C SER A 190 -11.09 12.33 -16.25
N LEU A 191 -10.06 11.92 -15.52
CA LEU A 191 -9.98 12.04 -14.06
C LEU A 191 -9.97 13.50 -13.62
N LEU A 192 -9.19 14.36 -14.27
CA LEU A 192 -9.12 15.79 -13.96
C LEU A 192 -10.50 16.46 -14.15
N LEU A 193 -11.14 16.25 -15.30
CA LEU A 193 -12.46 16.79 -15.60
C LEU A 193 -13.53 16.24 -14.63
N SER A 194 -13.49 14.93 -14.36
CA SER A 194 -14.40 14.30 -13.40
C SER A 194 -14.18 14.80 -11.98
N THR A 195 -12.93 15.06 -11.57
CA THR A 195 -12.61 15.62 -10.24
C THR A 195 -13.16 17.03 -10.12
N PHE A 196 -12.95 17.86 -11.14
CA PHE A 196 -13.49 19.22 -11.21
C PHE A 196 -15.03 19.21 -11.16
N TRP A 197 -15.69 18.32 -11.90
CA TRP A 197 -17.14 18.14 -11.82
C TRP A 197 -17.55 17.72 -10.41
N CYS A 198 -16.93 16.68 -9.86
CA CYS A 198 -17.34 16.06 -8.60
C CYS A 198 -17.16 16.97 -7.38
N GLN A 199 -16.30 18.00 -7.47
CA GLN A 199 -16.07 18.93 -6.36
C GLN A 199 -17.35 19.62 -5.87
N GLN A 200 -18.34 19.81 -6.76
CA GLN A 200 -19.62 20.44 -6.42
C GLN A 200 -20.43 19.62 -5.40
N TYR A 201 -20.17 18.32 -5.28
CA TYR A 201 -20.84 17.45 -4.33
C TYR A 201 -20.16 17.44 -2.95
N VAL A 202 -18.98 18.04 -2.83
CA VAL A 202 -18.21 18.02 -1.58
C VAL A 202 -18.57 19.23 -0.72
N LYS A 203 -19.04 18.97 0.50
CA LYS A 203 -19.60 20.01 1.38
C LYS A 203 -18.55 20.88 2.08
N THR A 204 -17.32 20.41 2.20
CA THR A 204 -16.28 21.08 3.01
C THR A 204 -15.02 21.35 2.18
N ARG A 205 -14.34 22.47 2.48
CA ARG A 205 -13.04 22.79 1.85
C ARG A 205 -12.00 21.70 2.11
N PHE A 206 -11.99 21.15 3.33
CA PHE A 206 -11.11 20.06 3.71
C PHE A 206 -11.38 18.79 2.89
N GLY A 207 -12.65 18.41 2.72
CA GLY A 207 -13.02 17.29 1.86
C GLY A 207 -12.62 17.53 0.40
N SER A 208 -12.82 18.75 -0.11
CA SER A 208 -12.42 19.08 -1.48
C SER A 208 -10.92 18.97 -1.66
N LEU A 209 -10.13 19.49 -0.71
CA LEU A 209 -8.68 19.38 -0.72
C LEU A 209 -8.22 17.92 -0.67
N PHE A 210 -8.86 17.08 0.15
CA PHE A 210 -8.54 15.64 0.23
C PHE A 210 -8.88 14.89 -1.06
N MET A 211 -10.02 15.22 -1.69
CA MET A 211 -10.43 14.67 -2.98
C MET A 211 -9.43 15.05 -4.07
N TRP A 212 -9.10 16.34 -4.19
CA TRP A 212 -8.09 16.82 -5.13
C TRP A 212 -6.73 16.18 -4.90
N SER A 213 -6.32 16.04 -3.64
CA SER A 213 -5.05 15.38 -3.30
C SER A 213 -5.01 13.93 -3.77
N ASN A 214 -6.12 13.18 -3.65
CA ASN A 214 -6.23 11.82 -4.20
C ASN A 214 -6.09 11.81 -5.72
N SER A 215 -6.79 12.69 -6.43
CA SER A 215 -6.66 12.79 -7.89
C SER A 215 -5.25 13.20 -8.31
N PHE A 216 -4.62 14.11 -7.57
CA PHE A 216 -3.26 14.56 -7.83
C PHE A 216 -2.21 13.47 -7.63
N LEU A 217 -2.46 12.41 -6.84
CA LEU A 217 -1.56 11.25 -6.82
C LEU A 217 -1.33 10.71 -8.23
N ILE A 218 -2.40 10.53 -9.00
CA ILE A 218 -2.34 9.96 -10.35
C ILE A 218 -1.92 11.00 -11.38
N ILE A 219 -2.46 12.22 -11.31
CA ILE A 219 -2.12 13.29 -12.25
C ILE A 219 -0.61 13.61 -12.18
N SER A 220 -0.06 13.74 -10.96
CA SER A 220 1.38 13.97 -10.79
C SER A 220 2.21 12.76 -11.22
N SER A 221 1.77 11.53 -10.92
CA SER A 221 2.44 10.31 -11.38
C SER A 221 2.52 10.25 -12.91
N PHE A 222 1.45 10.63 -13.61
CA PHE A 222 1.46 10.73 -15.08
C PHE A 222 2.42 11.81 -15.56
N TYR A 223 2.39 13.00 -14.94
CA TYR A 223 3.32 14.08 -15.25
C TYR A 223 4.78 13.59 -15.16
N PHE A 224 5.19 13.03 -14.01
CA PHE A 224 6.55 12.51 -13.84
C PHE A 224 6.89 11.36 -14.79
N TYR A 225 5.93 10.49 -15.10
CA TYR A 225 6.10 9.45 -16.12
C TYR A 225 6.41 10.05 -17.49
N THR A 226 5.69 11.10 -17.92
CA THR A 226 5.95 11.77 -19.20
C THR A 226 7.29 12.50 -19.23
N GLN A 227 7.76 13.00 -18.09
CA GLN A 227 9.06 13.63 -17.93
C GLN A 227 10.20 12.62 -17.69
N GLN A 228 9.92 11.31 -17.75
CA GLN A 228 10.88 10.22 -17.49
C GLN A 228 11.41 10.11 -16.05
N TYR A 229 10.86 10.87 -15.09
CA TYR A 229 11.13 10.73 -13.66
C TYR A 229 10.35 9.55 -13.06
N TYR A 230 10.62 8.34 -13.57
CA TYR A 230 9.89 7.11 -13.21
C TYR A 230 9.92 6.79 -11.72
N PHE A 231 11.04 7.07 -11.06
CA PHE A 231 11.14 6.91 -9.60
C PHE A 231 10.09 7.75 -8.86
N LEU A 232 9.96 9.04 -9.20
CA LEU A 232 8.99 9.95 -8.57
C LEU A 232 7.55 9.53 -8.88
N ALA A 233 7.30 9.07 -10.12
CA ALA A 233 6.00 8.58 -10.55
C ALA A 233 5.48 7.40 -9.71
N ILE A 234 6.39 6.54 -9.22
CA ILE A 234 6.03 5.41 -8.35
C ILE A 234 6.09 5.78 -6.86
N LEU A 235 7.02 6.66 -6.47
CA LEU A 235 7.22 7.08 -5.08
C LEU A 235 5.99 7.75 -4.48
N ILE A 236 5.38 8.70 -5.19
CA ILE A 236 4.25 9.48 -4.69
C ILE A 236 3.09 8.60 -4.19
N PRO A 237 2.49 7.73 -5.02
CA PRO A 237 1.35 6.92 -4.58
C PRO A 237 1.73 5.92 -3.49
N ARG A 238 2.96 5.38 -3.55
CA ARG A 238 3.45 4.40 -2.57
C ARG A 238 3.74 5.02 -1.22
N LEU A 239 4.47 6.12 -1.15
CA LEU A 239 4.79 6.78 0.11
C LEU A 239 3.51 7.15 0.86
N VAL A 240 2.52 7.74 0.17
CA VAL A 240 1.24 8.10 0.79
C VAL A 240 0.50 6.84 1.27
N HIS A 241 0.48 5.78 0.47
CA HIS A 241 -0.14 4.51 0.82
C HIS A 241 0.50 3.82 2.02
N ASP A 242 1.79 3.56 1.95
CA ASP A 242 2.59 2.91 2.98
C ASP A 242 2.55 3.70 4.29
N SER A 243 2.74 5.02 4.22
CA SER A 243 2.70 5.87 5.41
C SER A 243 1.31 5.87 6.04
N THR A 244 0.25 5.87 5.22
CA THR A 244 -1.12 5.73 5.71
C THR A 244 -1.29 4.39 6.43
N ALA A 245 -0.83 3.28 5.85
CA ALA A 245 -0.91 1.96 6.48
C ALA A 245 -0.16 1.93 7.83
N TYR A 246 1.07 2.45 7.87
CA TYR A 246 1.84 2.53 9.11
C TYR A 246 1.17 3.39 10.19
N ILE A 247 0.59 4.54 9.83
CA ILE A 247 -0.16 5.37 10.79
C ILE A 247 -1.28 4.55 11.43
N PHE A 248 -2.01 3.76 10.64
CA PHE A 248 -3.05 2.88 11.17
C PHE A 248 -2.45 1.78 12.06
N TYR A 249 -1.41 1.09 11.62
CA TYR A 249 -0.84 -0.04 12.35
C TYR A 249 -0.25 0.40 13.69
N VAL A 250 0.52 1.49 13.67
CA VAL A 250 1.16 2.04 14.86
C VAL A 250 0.13 2.61 15.83
N THR A 251 -0.89 3.33 15.35
CA THR A 251 -1.98 3.81 16.22
C THR A 251 -2.75 2.65 16.85
N HIS A 252 -3.01 1.59 16.08
CA HIS A 252 -3.64 0.38 16.58
C HIS A 252 -2.81 -0.23 17.72
N ASP A 253 -1.52 -0.47 17.49
CA ASP A 253 -0.66 -1.14 18.47
C ASP A 253 -0.39 -0.29 19.69
N ALA A 254 -0.21 1.03 19.51
CA ALA A 254 -0.12 1.97 20.62
C ALA A 254 -1.37 1.90 21.51
N ASN A 255 -2.58 1.86 20.92
CA ASN A 255 -3.82 1.75 21.69
C ASN A 255 -4.02 0.36 22.33
N LYS A 256 -3.67 -0.72 21.62
CA LYS A 256 -3.84 -2.09 22.12
C LYS A 256 -2.86 -2.45 23.23
N HIS A 257 -1.64 -1.96 23.14
CA HIS A 257 -0.53 -2.31 24.04
C HIS A 257 -0.20 -1.19 25.03
N ALA A 258 -0.96 -0.09 25.05
CA ALA A 258 -0.84 0.96 26.06
C ALA A 258 -1.05 0.37 27.46
N GLY A 259 -0.04 0.54 28.32
CA GLY A 259 -0.06 0.13 29.72
C GLY A 259 0.04 -1.37 29.98
N HIS A 260 -0.43 -2.23 29.07
CA HIS A 260 -0.40 -3.69 29.23
C HIS A 260 -0.06 -4.40 27.91
N PRO A 261 1.23 -4.64 27.59
CA PRO A 261 1.63 -5.39 26.41
C PRO A 261 1.10 -6.83 26.43
N GLN A 262 0.33 -7.21 25.40
CA GLN A 262 -0.42 -8.47 25.38
C GLN A 262 0.33 -9.60 24.68
N ASN A 263 1.10 -9.31 23.62
CA ASN A 263 1.81 -10.33 22.84
C ASN A 263 3.30 -10.41 23.22
N PHE A 264 4.00 -11.45 22.75
CA PHE A 264 5.41 -11.66 23.07
C PHE A 264 6.30 -10.51 22.56
N LEU A 265 6.02 -10.02 21.34
CA LEU A 265 6.78 -8.96 20.70
C LEU A 265 6.79 -7.68 21.56
N TYR A 266 5.62 -7.19 21.96
CA TYR A 266 5.50 -5.96 22.74
C TYR A 266 5.92 -6.13 24.20
N ARG A 267 5.77 -7.33 24.79
CA ARG A 267 6.32 -7.63 26.13
C ARG A 267 7.84 -7.60 26.13
N TRP A 268 8.49 -8.05 25.06
CA TRP A 268 9.94 -7.98 24.94
C TRP A 268 10.40 -6.54 24.68
N ALA A 269 9.69 -5.81 23.82
CA ALA A 269 9.94 -4.38 23.60
C ALA A 269 9.87 -3.56 24.89
N GLU A 270 8.90 -3.83 25.76
CA GLU A 270 8.79 -3.19 27.07
C GLU A 270 10.02 -3.47 27.97
N LYS A 271 10.52 -4.72 28.00
CA LYS A 271 11.72 -5.08 28.78
C LYS A 271 12.96 -4.28 28.35
N ILE A 272 13.11 -4.03 27.05
CA ILE A 272 14.22 -3.23 26.52
C ILE A 272 13.90 -1.72 26.42
N LYS A 273 12.77 -1.27 27.00
CA LYS A 273 12.29 0.12 26.98
C LYS A 273 12.12 0.70 25.58
N LEU A 274 11.80 -0.15 24.60
CA LEU A 274 11.56 0.27 23.23
C LEU A 274 10.14 0.83 23.10
N ASN A 275 10.02 2.01 22.48
CA ASN A 275 8.74 2.66 22.30
C ASN A 275 7.83 1.85 21.35
N VAL A 276 6.58 1.58 21.76
CA VAL A 276 5.57 0.84 20.98
C VAL A 276 5.43 1.38 19.54
N PHE A 277 5.58 2.70 19.36
CA PHE A 277 5.47 3.35 18.05
C PHE A 277 6.51 2.89 17.03
N ILE A 278 7.68 2.45 17.48
CA ILE A 278 8.80 2.07 16.60
C ILE A 278 8.97 0.57 16.45
N VAL A 279 8.36 -0.25 17.32
CA VAL A 279 8.54 -1.71 17.30
C VAL A 279 8.18 -2.31 15.95
N LEU A 280 6.97 -2.02 15.46
CA LEU A 280 6.48 -2.60 14.21
C LEU A 280 7.23 -2.06 12.97
N PRO A 281 7.42 -0.72 12.80
CA PRO A 281 8.26 -0.20 11.73
C PRO A 281 9.68 -0.79 11.72
N LEU A 282 10.35 -0.82 12.88
CA LEU A 282 11.72 -1.32 12.98
C LEU A 282 11.80 -2.82 12.64
N LEU A 283 10.91 -3.64 13.20
CA LEU A 283 10.92 -5.08 12.95
C LEU A 283 10.61 -5.40 11.48
N SER A 284 9.60 -4.74 10.91
CA SER A 284 9.20 -4.97 9.52
C SER A 284 10.26 -4.52 8.52
N PHE A 285 10.94 -3.41 8.79
CA PHE A 285 12.09 -2.94 8.01
C PHE A 285 13.28 -3.89 8.12
N ALA A 286 13.67 -4.28 9.35
CA ALA A 286 14.76 -5.23 9.57
C ALA A 286 14.48 -6.57 8.88
N LEU A 287 13.26 -7.10 8.98
CA LEU A 287 12.88 -8.33 8.31
C LEU A 287 12.91 -8.17 6.78
N THR A 288 12.46 -7.03 6.26
CA THR A 288 12.53 -6.73 4.83
C THR A 288 13.97 -6.70 4.34
N PHE A 289 14.88 -6.07 5.07
CA PHE A 289 16.30 -6.03 4.74
C PHE A 289 16.90 -7.44 4.73
N LEU A 290 16.67 -8.21 5.79
CA LEU A 290 17.20 -9.57 5.89
C LEU A 290 16.68 -10.48 4.77
N LEU A 291 15.39 -10.41 4.46
CA LEU A 291 14.78 -11.25 3.43
C LEU A 291 15.22 -10.85 2.02
N ASN A 292 15.35 -9.55 1.72
CA ASN A 292 15.78 -9.10 0.38
C ASN A 292 17.26 -9.36 0.13
N GLU A 293 18.14 -9.05 1.10
CA GLU A 293 19.58 -9.15 0.87
C GLU A 293 20.13 -10.57 1.06
N TYR A 294 19.61 -11.30 2.04
CA TYR A 294 20.19 -12.60 2.43
C TYR A 294 19.23 -13.77 2.23
N GLY A 295 17.94 -13.52 2.03
CA GLY A 295 16.92 -14.56 2.02
C GLY A 295 17.16 -15.62 0.94
N ASP A 296 17.35 -15.21 -0.31
CA ASP A 296 17.59 -16.15 -1.41
C ASP A 296 18.90 -16.93 -1.22
N GLN A 297 19.96 -16.27 -0.74
CA GLN A 297 21.25 -16.91 -0.47
C GLN A 297 21.12 -17.98 0.62
N TRP A 298 20.36 -17.71 1.69
CA TRP A 298 20.13 -18.68 2.75
C TRP A 298 19.38 -19.92 2.22
N VAL A 299 18.36 -19.72 1.39
CA VAL A 299 17.63 -20.83 0.78
C VAL A 299 18.56 -21.64 -0.13
N ASP A 300 19.33 -20.98 -0.98
CA ASP A 300 20.28 -21.64 -1.88
C ASP A 300 21.31 -22.49 -1.10
N VAL A 301 21.89 -21.95 -0.02
CA VAL A 301 22.84 -22.69 0.83
C VAL A 301 22.17 -23.89 1.48
N LEU A 302 20.97 -23.73 2.03
CA LEU A 302 20.24 -24.81 2.70
C LEU A 302 19.83 -25.90 1.69
N THR A 303 19.30 -25.53 0.53
CA THR A 303 18.83 -26.51 -0.46
C THR A 303 19.98 -27.22 -1.13
N GLN A 304 21.10 -26.53 -1.35
CA GLN A 304 22.32 -27.17 -1.83
C GLN A 304 22.88 -28.14 -0.78
N PHE A 305 22.88 -27.76 0.50
CA PHE A 305 23.38 -28.62 1.58
C PHE A 305 22.52 -29.86 1.81
N PHE A 306 21.19 -29.73 1.81
CA PHE A 306 20.27 -30.81 2.17
C PHE A 306 19.74 -31.62 0.98
N LEU A 307 19.64 -31.02 -0.21
CA LEU A 307 18.94 -31.61 -1.36
C LEU A 307 19.79 -31.65 -2.64
N ASP A 308 21.02 -31.12 -2.61
CA ASP A 308 21.89 -30.94 -3.78
C ASP A 308 21.18 -30.23 -4.97
N MET A 309 20.24 -29.33 -4.65
CA MET A 309 19.45 -28.57 -5.62
C MET A 309 19.58 -27.07 -5.35
N LYS A 310 19.52 -26.25 -6.41
CA LYS A 310 19.49 -24.79 -6.33
C LYS A 310 18.11 -24.28 -6.73
N PHE A 311 17.43 -23.61 -5.82
CA PHE A 311 16.14 -22.97 -6.09
C PHE A 311 16.32 -21.45 -6.11
N ARG A 312 16.28 -20.87 -7.30
CA ARG A 312 16.47 -19.41 -7.47
C ARG A 312 15.22 -18.63 -7.05
N GLN A 313 15.43 -17.48 -6.40
CA GLN A 313 14.41 -16.46 -6.12
C GLN A 313 13.21 -16.94 -5.28
N VAL A 314 13.41 -17.93 -4.43
CA VAL A 314 12.35 -18.48 -3.57
C VAL A 314 11.84 -17.44 -2.59
N ILE A 315 12.73 -16.61 -2.03
CA ILE A 315 12.34 -15.57 -1.08
C ILE A 315 11.87 -14.32 -1.82
N SER A 316 12.70 -13.79 -2.72
CA SER A 316 12.43 -12.50 -3.38
C SER A 316 11.16 -12.52 -4.24
N VAL A 317 10.91 -13.60 -4.98
CA VAL A 317 9.71 -13.75 -5.83
C VAL A 317 8.64 -14.56 -5.12
N GLY A 318 9.00 -15.71 -4.53
CA GLY A 318 8.03 -16.61 -3.91
C GLY A 318 7.44 -16.06 -2.61
N LEU A 319 8.26 -15.95 -1.56
CA LEU A 319 7.78 -15.59 -0.22
C LEU A 319 7.28 -14.14 -0.14
N ILE A 320 8.03 -13.18 -0.68
CA ILE A 320 7.62 -11.76 -0.69
C ILE A 320 6.39 -11.58 -1.58
N GLY A 321 6.32 -12.26 -2.73
CA GLY A 321 5.14 -12.26 -3.59
C GLY A 321 3.90 -12.81 -2.87
N TYR A 322 4.03 -13.92 -2.15
CA TYR A 322 2.98 -14.47 -1.31
C TYR A 322 2.53 -13.48 -0.24
N PHE A 323 3.45 -12.88 0.53
CA PHE A 323 3.09 -11.91 1.54
C PHE A 323 2.41 -10.68 0.95
N SER A 324 2.84 -10.22 -0.23
CA SER A 324 2.21 -9.11 -0.94
C SER A 324 0.75 -9.41 -1.27
N LEU A 325 0.47 -10.56 -1.89
CA LEU A 325 -0.89 -10.95 -2.26
C LEU A 325 -1.78 -11.22 -1.04
N MET A 326 -1.21 -11.86 -0.01
CA MET A 326 -1.91 -12.09 1.25
C MET A 326 -2.22 -10.79 1.99
N HIS A 327 -1.30 -9.82 1.97
CA HIS A 327 -1.51 -8.47 2.48
C HIS A 327 -2.70 -7.81 1.77
N TYR A 328 -2.69 -7.77 0.43
CA TYR A 328 -3.78 -7.17 -0.34
C TYR A 328 -5.15 -7.82 -0.07
N TYR A 329 -5.16 -9.15 0.14
CA TYR A 329 -6.37 -9.88 0.51
C TYR A 329 -6.85 -9.53 1.92
N THR A 330 -5.94 -9.57 2.90
CA THR A 330 -6.29 -9.37 4.32
C THR A 330 -6.76 -7.95 4.61
N GLU A 331 -6.09 -6.96 4.05
CA GLU A 331 -6.45 -5.54 4.09
C GLU A 331 -7.90 -5.27 3.64
N ALA A 332 -8.44 -6.09 2.73
CA ALA A 332 -9.82 -5.94 2.25
C ALA A 332 -10.88 -6.20 3.32
N PHE A 333 -10.51 -6.76 4.48
CA PHE A 333 -11.43 -7.03 5.58
C PHE A 333 -10.91 -6.73 6.99
N THR A 334 -9.59 -6.61 7.20
CA THR A 334 -9.03 -6.31 8.54
C THR A 334 -9.47 -4.94 9.02
N TRP A 335 -9.59 -3.93 8.17
CA TRP A 335 -9.97 -2.57 8.59
C TRP A 335 -11.47 -2.26 8.52
N LYS A 336 -12.31 -3.24 8.16
CA LYS A 336 -13.77 -3.05 8.06
C LYS A 336 -14.44 -2.91 9.44
N TYR A 337 -15.60 -2.26 9.45
CA TYR A 337 -16.43 -2.17 10.65
C TYR A 337 -16.76 -3.56 11.22
N GLY A 338 -16.66 -3.71 12.55
CA GLY A 338 -16.87 -4.99 13.23
C GLY A 338 -15.64 -5.91 13.30
N SER A 339 -14.54 -5.56 12.66
CA SER A 339 -13.30 -6.35 12.77
C SER A 339 -12.63 -6.20 14.15
N PRO A 340 -11.85 -7.20 14.61
CA PRO A 340 -11.03 -7.07 15.81
C PRO A 340 -10.05 -5.88 15.77
N TYR A 341 -9.51 -5.56 14.60
CA TYR A 341 -8.55 -4.46 14.39
C TYR A 341 -9.20 -3.09 14.61
N ARG A 342 -10.42 -2.91 14.08
CA ARG A 342 -11.09 -1.61 14.08
C ARG A 342 -11.39 -1.10 15.50
N LYS A 343 -11.46 -2.01 16.49
CA LYS A 343 -11.71 -1.71 17.92
C LYS A 343 -10.71 -0.71 18.51
N TYR A 344 -9.47 -0.72 18.02
CA TYR A 344 -8.38 0.10 18.56
C TYR A 344 -8.05 1.34 17.71
N ILE A 345 -8.89 1.67 16.72
CA ILE A 345 -8.68 2.86 15.87
C ILE A 345 -9.81 3.86 16.04
N ARG A 346 -9.46 5.08 16.42
CA ARG A 346 -10.33 6.26 16.38
C ARG A 346 -9.85 7.23 15.30
N PHE A 347 -10.77 8.04 14.79
CA PHE A 347 -10.44 9.13 13.87
C PHE A 347 -10.62 10.47 14.56
N LYS A 348 -9.71 11.40 14.27
CA LYS A 348 -9.79 12.80 14.72
C LYS A 348 -9.91 13.72 13.50
N PRO A 349 -10.92 14.62 13.47
CA PRO A 349 -11.07 15.59 12.40
C PRO A 349 -9.88 16.56 12.28
#